data_AF-A0A949YPG7-F1
#
_entry.id   AF-A0A949YPG7-F1
#
_cell.length_a   1.000
_cell.length_b   1.000
_cell.length_c   1.000
_cell.angle_alpha   90.00
_cell.angle_beta   90.00
_cell.angle_gamma   90.00
#
_symmetry.space_group_name_H-M   'P 1'
#
loop_
_entity.id
_entity.type
_entity.pdbx_description
1 polymer ?
#
loop_
_entity_poly.entity_id
_entity_poly.type
_entity_poly.pdbx_seq_one_letter_code
_entity_poly.pdbx_strand_id
1 'polypeptide(L)'
;GRVAFAGSVVPRDYDWRSRIDNGQVKAVRNYVGSADLVVGIFPCFLELCGSRELGSAGFNGFTQQEGKDLEVKYIPGDHWCAINPRNFGSIIDFLLRGVATLASEYYTNSQPTWAVLLSRLCWLVWIVIVLGVLVVGWWLGTGPWGWAALAVYIGLLLVILRTV
;
A
#
# COMPACT_ATOMS: atom_id res chain seq x y z
N GLY A 1 -16.27 15.75 -4.27
CA GLY A 1 -16.70 15.12 -2.99
C GLY A 1 -15.54 15.06 -2.00
N ARG A 2 -15.71 14.48 -0.81
CA ARG A 2 -14.58 14.17 0.10
C ARG A 2 -14.14 12.72 -0.09
N VAL A 3 -12.85 12.44 0.05
CA VAL A 3 -12.29 11.10 -0.20
C VAL A 3 -11.51 10.62 1.01
N ALA A 4 -11.85 9.42 1.48
CA ALA A 4 -11.17 8.75 2.59
C ALA A 4 -10.43 7.51 2.07
N PHE A 5 -9.15 7.38 2.41
CA PHE A 5 -8.32 6.24 2.07
C PHE A 5 -8.16 5.30 3.27
N ALA A 6 -8.53 4.04 3.08
CA ALA A 6 -8.36 2.96 4.05
C ALA A 6 -7.41 1.90 3.46
N GLY A 7 -6.10 2.01 3.75
CA GLY A 7 -5.08 1.20 3.07
C GLY A 7 -4.67 1.78 1.72
N SER A 8 -4.29 3.07 1.69
CA SER A 8 -3.93 3.75 0.43
C SER A 8 -2.76 3.08 -0.30
N VAL A 9 -2.93 2.80 -1.59
CA VAL A 9 -1.85 2.44 -2.52
C VAL A 9 -1.43 3.61 -3.41
N VAL A 10 -1.78 4.84 -3.05
CA VAL A 10 -1.44 6.05 -3.82
C VAL A 10 0.00 6.49 -3.52
N PRO A 11 0.74 7.06 -4.49
CA PRO A 11 2.02 7.70 -4.23
C PRO A 11 1.96 8.74 -3.12
N ARG A 12 3.01 8.83 -2.33
CA ARG A 12 3.08 9.75 -1.19
C ARG A 12 3.08 11.21 -1.63
N ASP A 13 3.65 11.49 -2.80
CA ASP A 13 3.78 12.80 -3.44
C ASP A 13 2.69 13.08 -4.49
N TYR A 14 1.60 12.30 -4.47
CA TYR A 14 0.47 12.53 -5.37
C TYR A 14 -0.07 13.96 -5.24
N ASP A 15 -0.27 14.63 -6.38
CA ASP A 15 -0.62 16.05 -6.48
C ASP A 15 -2.08 16.33 -6.09
N TRP A 16 -2.38 16.23 -4.80
CA TRP A 16 -3.68 16.53 -4.20
C TRP A 16 -4.09 17.98 -4.38
N ARG A 17 -3.13 18.92 -4.35
CA ARG A 17 -3.40 20.35 -4.57
C ARG A 17 -4.10 20.59 -5.90
N SER A 18 -3.54 20.08 -7.00
CA SER A 18 -4.18 20.21 -8.31
C SER A 18 -5.57 19.57 -8.35
N ARG A 19 -5.79 18.44 -7.68
CA ARG A 19 -7.12 17.81 -7.61
C ARG A 19 -8.13 18.66 -6.83
N ILE A 20 -7.67 19.38 -5.81
CA ILE A 20 -8.52 20.27 -5.01
C ILE A 20 -8.80 21.58 -5.76
N ASP A 21 -7.76 22.21 -6.32
CA ASP A 21 -7.87 23.46 -7.07
C ASP A 21 -8.78 23.30 -8.31
N ASN A 22 -8.72 22.14 -8.97
CA ASN A 22 -9.61 21.80 -10.09
C ASN A 22 -11.02 21.36 -9.66
N GLY A 23 -11.34 21.38 -8.37
CA GLY A 23 -12.65 20.99 -7.84
C GLY A 23 -12.99 19.50 -7.92
N GLN A 24 -12.03 18.63 -8.27
CA GLN A 24 -12.25 17.19 -8.38
C GLN A 24 -12.51 16.57 -6.99
N VAL A 25 -11.75 17.02 -5.98
CA VAL A 25 -11.88 16.57 -4.59
C VAL A 25 -11.96 17.80 -3.68
N LYS A 26 -12.81 17.75 -2.65
CA LYS A 26 -12.98 18.84 -1.68
C LYS A 26 -11.98 18.75 -0.52
N ALA A 27 -11.69 17.53 -0.09
CA ALA A 27 -10.75 17.21 0.97
C ALA A 27 -10.37 15.73 0.91
N VAL A 28 -9.17 15.41 1.39
CA VAL A 28 -8.62 14.06 1.42
C VAL A 28 -8.29 13.70 2.86
N ARG A 29 -8.59 12.46 3.25
CA ARG A 29 -8.21 11.89 4.55
C ARG A 29 -7.56 10.54 4.33
N ASN A 30 -6.35 10.37 4.83
CA ASN A 30 -5.63 9.11 4.77
C ASN A 30 -5.61 8.45 6.15
N TYR A 31 -5.95 7.17 6.22
CA TYR A 31 -5.79 6.37 7.43
C TYR A 31 -4.56 5.48 7.25
N VAL A 32 -3.51 5.77 8.00
CA VAL A 32 -2.24 5.06 7.90
C VAL A 32 -2.22 3.87 8.84
N GLY A 33 -2.04 2.67 8.29
CA GLY A 33 -1.96 1.44 9.06
C GLY A 33 -0.66 1.35 9.87
N SER A 34 -0.73 0.81 11.08
CA SER A 34 0.47 0.64 11.91
C SER A 34 1.40 -0.45 11.37
N ALA A 35 0.86 -1.48 10.72
CA ALA A 35 1.58 -2.65 10.26
C ALA A 35 1.06 -3.15 8.90
N ASP A 36 0.66 -2.23 8.00
CA ASP A 36 0.26 -2.57 6.63
C ASP A 36 1.47 -2.96 5.78
N LEU A 37 1.89 -4.22 5.89
CA LEU A 37 3.03 -4.77 5.16
C LEU A 37 2.76 -4.90 3.67
N VAL A 38 1.50 -5.08 3.27
CA VAL A 38 1.16 -5.19 1.85
C VAL A 38 1.53 -3.88 1.16
N VAL A 39 1.09 -2.75 1.71
CA VAL A 39 1.44 -1.41 1.19
C VAL A 39 2.92 -1.08 1.46
N GLY A 40 3.42 -1.43 2.65
CA GLY A 40 4.79 -1.17 3.05
C GLY A 40 5.84 -1.87 2.19
N ILE A 41 5.51 -3.01 1.57
CA ILE A 41 6.45 -3.80 0.75
C ILE A 41 6.17 -3.64 -0.75
N PHE A 42 4.95 -3.94 -1.22
CA PHE A 42 4.70 -4.08 -2.65
C PHE A 42 4.56 -2.72 -3.35
N PRO A 43 3.56 -1.86 -3.05
CA PRO A 43 3.50 -0.50 -3.58
C PRO A 43 4.73 0.34 -3.25
N CYS A 44 5.32 0.17 -2.06
CA CYS A 44 6.54 0.91 -1.70
C CYS A 44 7.70 0.63 -2.65
N PHE A 45 7.91 -0.63 -3.04
CA PHE A 45 8.93 -0.96 -4.03
C PHE A 45 8.61 -0.37 -5.42
N LEU A 46 7.34 -0.42 -5.84
CA LEU A 46 6.94 0.17 -7.13
C LEU A 46 7.14 1.69 -7.15
N GLU A 47 6.85 2.36 -6.04
CA GLU A 47 7.13 3.78 -5.84
C GLU A 47 8.64 4.07 -5.90
N LEU A 48 9.48 3.24 -5.27
CA LEU A 48 10.94 3.32 -5.38
C LEU A 48 11.42 3.14 -6.83
N CYS A 49 10.74 2.31 -7.62
CA CYS A 49 11.00 2.14 -9.05
C CYS A 49 10.42 3.26 -9.93
N GLY A 50 9.81 4.30 -9.34
CA GLY A 50 9.29 5.47 -10.06
C GLY A 50 7.86 5.35 -10.56
N SER A 51 7.06 4.41 -10.02
CA SER A 51 5.63 4.35 -10.32
C SER A 51 4.92 5.64 -9.91
N ARG A 52 4.08 6.16 -10.81
CA ARG A 52 3.22 7.34 -10.56
C ARG A 52 1.79 6.97 -10.24
N GLU A 53 1.46 5.68 -10.32
CA GLU A 53 0.11 5.17 -10.11
C GLU A 53 -0.02 4.47 -8.75
N LEU A 54 1.06 3.84 -8.30
CA LEU A 54 1.11 3.07 -7.06
C LEU A 54 2.19 3.61 -6.14
N GLY A 55 1.88 3.67 -4.84
CA GLY A 55 2.85 3.95 -3.81
C GLY A 55 2.37 3.73 -2.40
N SER A 56 3.18 4.20 -1.45
CA SER A 56 3.15 3.69 -0.09
C SER A 56 2.39 4.55 0.91
N ALA A 57 1.52 5.47 0.46
CA ALA A 57 0.84 6.40 1.35
C ALA A 57 0.02 5.72 2.47
N GLY A 58 -0.51 4.52 2.26
CA GLY A 58 -1.26 3.77 3.29
C GLY A 58 -0.40 3.30 4.46
N PHE A 59 0.92 3.22 4.28
CA PHE A 59 1.89 2.85 5.32
C PHE A 59 2.79 4.03 5.73
N ASN A 60 3.31 4.81 4.78
CA ASN A 60 4.25 5.90 5.05
C ASN A 60 3.57 7.27 5.20
N GLY A 61 2.29 7.38 4.81
CA GLY A 61 1.54 8.64 4.74
C GLY A 61 1.94 9.53 3.55
N PHE A 62 1.10 10.52 3.26
CA PHE A 62 1.37 11.52 2.23
C PHE A 62 2.51 12.47 2.62
N THR A 63 3.17 13.08 1.63
CA THR A 63 4.19 14.12 1.82
C THR A 63 3.64 15.51 1.56
N GLN A 64 2.67 15.65 0.66
CA GLN A 64 2.01 16.91 0.34
C GLN A 64 1.03 17.35 1.45
N GLN A 65 0.99 18.65 1.76
CA GLN A 65 0.23 19.20 2.88
C GLN A 65 -1.27 18.87 2.79
N GLU A 66 -1.86 19.03 1.60
CA GLU A 66 -3.29 18.82 1.35
C GLU A 66 -3.74 17.37 1.62
N GLY A 67 -2.83 16.40 1.46
CA GLY A 67 -3.06 15.00 1.83
C GLY A 67 -2.78 14.70 3.31
N LYS A 68 -1.90 15.48 3.95
CA LYS A 68 -1.46 15.31 5.34
C LYS A 68 -2.39 15.98 6.36
N ASP A 69 -3.04 17.08 5.98
CA ASP A 69 -3.81 17.94 6.91
C ASP A 69 -4.86 17.17 7.72
N LEU A 70 -5.48 16.17 7.10
CA LEU A 70 -6.51 15.35 7.73
C LEU A 70 -6.09 13.89 7.88
N GLU A 71 -4.80 13.59 7.72
CA GLU A 71 -4.24 12.25 7.88
C GLU A 71 -4.34 11.77 9.33
N VAL A 72 -4.64 10.48 9.51
CA VAL A 72 -4.70 9.81 10.81
C VAL A 72 -3.58 8.79 10.87
N LYS A 73 -2.64 9.01 11.80
CA LYS A 73 -1.58 8.06 12.14
C LYS A 73 -1.71 7.64 13.60
N TYR A 74 -1.58 6.37 13.96
CA TYR A 74 -1.67 5.16 13.14
C TYR A 74 -2.89 4.35 13.54
N ILE A 75 -3.60 3.75 12.59
CA ILE A 75 -4.66 2.79 12.90
C ILE A 75 -4.02 1.43 13.21
N PRO A 76 -4.30 0.81 14.37
CA PRO A 76 -3.63 -0.42 14.75
C PRO A 76 -4.11 -1.60 13.88
N GLY A 77 -3.17 -2.20 13.16
CA GLY A 77 -3.39 -3.38 12.32
C GLY A 77 -2.70 -3.31 10.95
N ASP A 78 -3.16 -4.18 10.07
CA ASP A 78 -2.67 -4.38 8.70
C ASP A 78 -3.43 -3.49 7.68
N HIS A 79 -3.47 -3.90 6.42
CA HIS A 79 -4.11 -3.18 5.31
C HIS A 79 -5.59 -2.83 5.56
N TRP A 80 -6.33 -3.70 6.24
CA TRP A 80 -7.78 -3.54 6.42
C TRP A 80 -8.13 -2.81 7.72
N CYS A 81 -7.14 -2.38 8.50
CA CYS A 81 -7.34 -1.82 9.83
C CYS A 81 -8.27 -0.59 9.83
N ALA A 82 -8.22 0.22 8.79
CA ALA A 82 -9.02 1.44 8.68
C ALA A 82 -10.51 1.18 8.47
N ILE A 83 -10.93 0.01 7.94
CA ILE A 83 -12.34 -0.38 7.82
C ILE A 83 -12.85 -1.19 9.02
N ASN A 84 -12.13 -1.17 10.15
CA ASN A 84 -12.65 -1.71 11.39
C ASN A 84 -13.92 -0.94 11.80
N PRO A 85 -15.00 -1.60 12.28
CA PRO A 85 -16.21 -0.91 12.73
C PRO A 85 -15.97 0.19 13.77
N ARG A 86 -14.92 0.06 14.58
CA ARG A 86 -14.48 1.09 15.54
C ARG A 86 -14.06 2.41 14.87
N ASN A 87 -13.65 2.38 13.61
CA ASN A 87 -13.23 3.56 12.84
C ASN A 87 -14.37 4.15 11.97
N PHE A 88 -15.50 3.47 11.81
CA PHE A 88 -16.58 3.92 10.92
C PHE A 88 -17.12 5.31 11.29
N GLY A 89 -17.23 5.62 12.58
CA GLY A 89 -17.64 6.95 13.03
C GLY A 89 -16.72 8.05 12.47
N SER A 90 -15.40 7.86 12.56
CA SER A 90 -14.40 8.80 12.02
C SER A 90 -14.54 8.98 10.51
N ILE A 91 -14.74 7.87 9.77
CA ILE A 91 -14.90 7.92 8.32
C ILE A 91 -16.18 8.67 7.94
N ILE A 92 -17.30 8.34 8.58
CA ILE A 92 -18.61 8.95 8.31
C ILE A 92 -18.59 10.45 8.62
N ASP A 93 -18.02 10.84 9.77
CA ASP A 93 -17.88 12.25 10.14
C ASP A 93 -17.03 13.03 9.14
N PHE A 94 -15.93 12.45 8.68
CA PHE A 94 -15.13 13.08 7.65
C PHE A 94 -15.91 13.20 6.32
N LEU A 95 -16.54 12.13 5.84
CA LEU A 95 -17.24 12.16 4.54
C LEU A 95 -18.42 13.13 4.55
N LEU A 96 -19.27 13.08 5.57
CA LEU A 96 -20.49 13.90 5.66
C LEU A 96 -20.19 15.31 6.14
N ARG A 97 -19.46 15.46 7.25
CA ARG A 97 -19.28 16.74 7.95
C ARG A 97 -17.97 17.43 7.59
N GLY A 98 -16.98 16.69 7.11
CA GLY A 98 -15.64 17.21 6.85
C GLY A 98 -14.84 17.46 8.12
N VAL A 99 -15.23 16.84 9.23
CA VAL A 99 -14.57 17.00 10.51
C VAL A 99 -13.56 15.87 10.69
N ALA A 100 -12.36 16.21 11.15
CA ALA A 100 -11.34 15.25 11.50
C ALA A 100 -11.57 14.68 12.91
N THR A 101 -12.68 13.98 13.14
CA THR A 101 -12.87 13.28 14.41
C THR A 101 -11.89 12.11 14.48
N LEU A 102 -11.08 12.05 15.53
CA LEU A 102 -10.31 10.85 15.84
C LEU A 102 -11.28 9.79 16.34
N ALA A 103 -11.21 8.57 15.81
CA ALA A 103 -11.94 7.45 16.38
C ALA A 103 -11.51 7.32 17.85
N SER A 104 -12.45 7.48 18.78
CA SER A 104 -12.16 7.40 20.21
C SER A 104 -11.43 6.09 20.49
N GLU A 105 -10.16 6.20 20.90
CA GLU A 105 -9.31 5.09 21.37
C GLU A 105 -8.88 4.04 20.34
N TYR A 106 -9.11 4.24 19.04
CA TYR A 106 -8.67 3.29 18.00
C TYR A 106 -7.48 3.81 17.18
N TYR A 107 -6.39 4.14 17.89
CA TYR A 107 -5.12 4.58 17.31
C TYR A 107 -3.93 4.05 18.11
N THR A 108 -2.76 4.01 17.48
CA THR A 108 -1.47 3.75 18.13
C THR A 108 -0.48 4.87 17.83
N ASN A 109 0.43 5.13 18.76
CA ASN A 109 1.38 6.24 18.69
C ASN A 109 2.52 6.00 17.69
N SER A 110 2.78 4.74 17.32
CA SER A 110 3.89 4.41 16.43
C SER A 110 3.63 3.12 15.64
N GLN A 111 4.30 3.01 14.51
CA GLN A 111 4.49 1.75 13.81
C GLN A 111 5.54 0.92 14.54
N PRO A 112 5.40 -0.41 14.59
CA PRO A 112 6.43 -1.25 15.16
C PRO A 112 7.69 -1.21 14.28
N THR A 113 8.86 -1.17 14.92
CA THR A 113 10.16 -0.99 14.26
C THR A 113 10.42 -2.01 13.15
N TRP A 114 9.97 -3.26 13.34
CA TRP A 114 10.14 -4.33 12.36
C TRP A 114 9.35 -4.07 11.06
N ALA A 115 8.15 -3.46 11.15
CA ALA A 115 7.34 -3.15 9.97
C ALA A 115 7.97 -2.00 9.17
N VAL A 116 8.47 -0.98 9.88
CA VAL A 116 9.23 0.12 9.26
C VAL A 116 10.49 -0.39 8.58
N LEU A 117 11.20 -1.33 9.22
CA LEU A 117 12.40 -1.94 8.65
C LEU A 117 12.08 -2.73 7.37
N LEU A 118 11.04 -3.57 7.38
CA LEU A 118 10.61 -4.31 6.19
C LEU A 118 10.19 -3.38 5.05
N SER A 119 9.52 -2.27 5.35
CA SER A 119 9.16 -1.29 4.32
C SER A 119 10.39 -0.61 3.70
N ARG A 120 11.37 -0.20 4.52
CA ARG A 120 12.63 0.37 4.03
C ARG A 120 13.48 -0.63 3.24
N LEU A 121 13.33 -1.92 3.56
CA LEU A 121 14.01 -3.03 2.90
C LEU A 121 13.11 -3.75 1.90
N CYS A 122 12.04 -3.12 1.40
CA CYS A 122 11.10 -3.77 0.49
C CYS A 122 11.78 -4.30 -0.78
N TRP A 123 12.83 -3.63 -1.27
CA TRP A 123 13.65 -4.09 -2.39
C TRP A 123 14.34 -5.44 -2.13
N LEU A 124 14.75 -5.74 -0.88
CA LEU A 124 15.30 -7.05 -0.53
C LEU A 124 14.24 -8.14 -0.61
N VAL A 125 13.00 -7.85 -0.19
CA VAL A 125 11.89 -8.80 -0.30
C VAL A 125 11.64 -9.14 -1.78
N TRP A 126 11.67 -8.14 -2.66
CA TRP A 126 11.55 -8.37 -4.11
C TRP A 126 12.71 -9.15 -4.70
N ILE A 127 13.95 -8.89 -4.28
CA ILE A 127 15.11 -9.72 -4.68
C ILE A 127 14.89 -11.17 -4.29
N VAL A 128 14.45 -11.44 -3.06
CA VAL A 128 14.17 -12.82 -2.59
C VAL A 128 13.07 -13.47 -3.43
N ILE A 129 11.99 -12.76 -3.76
CA ILE A 129 10.91 -13.26 -4.61
C ILE A 129 11.45 -13.60 -6.01
N VAL A 130 12.19 -12.69 -6.64
CA VAL A 130 12.77 -12.90 -7.97
C VAL A 130 13.76 -14.06 -7.98
N LEU A 131 14.65 -14.14 -7.00
CA LEU A 131 15.58 -15.26 -6.86
C LEU A 131 14.83 -16.58 -6.67
N GLY A 132 13.78 -16.60 -5.85
CA GLY A 132 12.93 -17.79 -5.67
C GLY A 132 12.31 -18.26 -6.98
N VAL A 133 11.74 -17.33 -7.77
CA VAL A 133 11.20 -17.59 -9.10
C VAL A 133 12.28 -18.18 -10.02
N LEU A 134 13.47 -17.59 -10.05
CA LEU A 134 14.58 -18.07 -10.89
C LEU A 134 15.09 -19.45 -10.47
N VAL A 135 15.24 -19.69 -9.16
CA VAL A 135 15.70 -20.99 -8.61
C VAL A 135 14.68 -22.09 -8.93
N VAL A 136 13.38 -21.82 -8.78
CA VAL A 136 12.32 -22.78 -9.15
C VAL A 136 12.36 -23.06 -10.64
N GLY A 137 12.47 -22.03 -11.48
CA GLY A 137 12.59 -22.20 -12.94
C GLY A 137 13.81 -23.04 -13.32
N TRP A 138 14.98 -22.75 -12.74
CA TRP A 138 16.21 -23.53 -12.96
C TRP A 138 16.03 -25.00 -12.54
N TRP A 139 15.52 -25.25 -11.33
CA TRP A 139 15.32 -26.58 -10.81
C TRP A 139 14.39 -27.42 -11.71
N LEU A 140 13.27 -26.83 -12.16
CA LEU A 140 12.34 -27.47 -13.09
C LEU A 140 13.00 -27.78 -14.45
N GLY A 141 13.79 -26.84 -14.98
CA GLY A 141 14.48 -27.01 -16.27
C GLY A 141 15.58 -28.08 -16.25
N THR A 142 16.24 -28.29 -15.10
CA THR A 142 17.26 -29.34 -14.91
C THR A 142 16.69 -30.67 -14.40
N GLY A 143 15.40 -30.72 -14.05
CA GLY A 143 14.75 -31.88 -13.48
C GLY A 143 14.37 -32.96 -14.52
N PRO A 144 13.80 -34.09 -14.07
CA PRO A 144 13.44 -35.21 -14.94
C PRO A 144 12.39 -34.86 -16.02
N TRP A 145 11.58 -33.83 -15.77
CA TRP A 145 10.57 -33.31 -16.70
C TRP A 145 11.10 -32.14 -17.56
N GLY A 146 12.33 -31.68 -17.29
CA GLY A 146 13.12 -30.69 -18.02
C GLY A 146 12.34 -29.53 -18.62
N TRP A 147 12.46 -29.38 -19.94
CA TRP A 147 11.88 -28.27 -20.70
C TRP A 147 10.35 -28.21 -20.69
N ALA A 148 9.66 -29.35 -20.53
CA ALA A 148 8.20 -29.38 -20.51
C ALA A 148 7.65 -28.73 -19.24
N ALA A 149 8.22 -29.06 -18.08
CA ALA A 149 7.87 -28.44 -16.80
C ALA A 149 8.22 -26.94 -16.78
N LEU A 150 9.38 -26.58 -17.36
CA LEU A 150 9.79 -25.19 -17.49
C LEU A 150 8.82 -24.38 -18.39
N ALA A 151 8.37 -24.95 -19.51
CA ALA A 151 7.43 -24.29 -20.40
C ALA A 151 6.08 -24.02 -19.72
N VAL A 152 5.55 -24.99 -18.96
CA VAL A 152 4.32 -24.79 -18.17
C VAL A 152 4.54 -23.71 -17.11
N TYR A 153 5.66 -23.75 -16.40
CA TYR A 153 6.01 -22.76 -15.38
C TYR A 153 6.07 -21.33 -15.96
N ILE A 154 6.79 -21.14 -17.07
CA ILE A 154 6.86 -19.86 -17.77
C ILE A 154 5.47 -19.43 -18.26
N GLY A 155 4.68 -20.36 -18.80
CA GLY A 155 3.30 -20.11 -19.21
C GLY A 155 2.44 -19.57 -18.06
N LEU A 156 2.54 -20.18 -16.87
CA LEU A 156 1.84 -19.72 -15.67
C LEU A 156 2.32 -18.35 -15.20
N LEU A 157 3.63 -18.09 -15.20
CA LEU A 157 4.17 -16.77 -14.86
C LEU A 157 3.64 -15.68 -15.80
N LEU A 158 3.60 -15.95 -17.10
CA LEU A 158 3.07 -15.00 -18.09
C LEU A 158 1.57 -14.75 -17.89
N VAL A 159 0.80 -15.78 -17.54
CA VAL A 159 -0.61 -15.61 -17.20
C VAL A 159 -0.76 -14.71 -15.96
N ILE A 160 -0.02 -15.00 -14.89
CA ILE A 160 -0.06 -14.20 -13.65
C ILE A 160 0.33 -12.75 -13.92
N LEU A 161 1.44 -12.52 -14.61
CA LEU A 161 1.93 -11.17 -14.94
C LEU A 161 1.02 -10.38 -15.89
N ARG A 162 0.14 -11.06 -16.63
CA ARG A 162 -0.88 -10.40 -17.47
C ARG A 162 -2.16 -10.10 -16.71
N THR A 163 -2.44 -10.85 -15.64
CA THR A 163 -3.64 -10.65 -14.80
C THR A 163 -3.44 -9.60 -13.71
N VAL A 164 -2.19 -9.24 -13.42
CA VAL A 164 -1.79 -8.17 -12.49
C VAL A 164 -1.51 -6.92 -13.30
#